data_AF-A0A4Y8LLY5-F1
#
_entry.id   AF-A0A4Y8LLY5-F1
#
_cell.length_a   1.000
_cell.length_b   1.000
_cell.length_c   1.000
_cell.angle_alpha   90.00
_cell.angle_beta   90.00
_cell.angle_gamma   90.00
#
_symmetry.space_group_name_H-M   'P 1'
#
loop_
_entity.id
_entity.type
_entity.pdbx_description
1 polymer ?
#
loop_
_entity_poly.entity_id
_entity_poly.type
_entity_poly.pdbx_seq_one_letter_code
_entity_poly.pdbx_strand_id
1 'polypeptide(L)'
;MMMFEQYYEQFEPMIFHMMKKLHITRDHDLYLQEGRISLWKALEKFEAESGEFAPFAYQYIRGGMLDLMRKQNKLLERETVKADEYWQMNMEITEDKLLETDMLMPYAEGLTAHQQKWFWHTFVDDMKIREIAELYGVSVSAVKKWKKGAVERLREYVIVNEHVHAGDGG
;
A
#
# COMPACT_ATOMS: atom_id res chain seq x y z
N MET A 1 7.04 33.07 20.75
CA MET A 1 6.70 31.66 20.41
C MET A 1 5.26 31.26 20.76
N MET A 2 4.42 32.13 21.35
CA MET A 2 3.06 31.78 21.83
C MET A 2 1.95 31.71 20.76
N MET A 3 2.19 32.19 19.53
CA MET A 3 1.12 32.28 18.52
C MET A 3 0.80 30.94 17.85
N PHE A 4 1.79 30.08 17.59
CA PHE A 4 1.54 28.82 16.88
C PHE A 4 0.79 27.82 17.76
N GLU A 5 1.11 27.74 19.05
CA GLU A 5 0.47 26.78 19.97
C GLU A 5 -1.04 27.02 20.09
N GLN A 6 -1.46 28.29 20.17
CA GLN A 6 -2.88 28.67 20.22
C GLN A 6 -3.62 28.33 18.92
N TYR A 7 -2.99 28.57 17.77
CA TYR A 7 -3.56 28.15 16.48
C TYR A 7 -3.58 26.63 16.34
N TYR A 8 -2.57 25.94 16.86
CA TYR A 8 -2.53 24.49 16.85
C TYR A 8 -3.70 23.90 17.63
N GLU A 9 -3.94 24.34 18.87
CA GLU A 9 -5.07 23.88 19.69
C GLU A 9 -6.42 24.05 18.97
N GLN A 10 -6.60 25.15 18.22
CA GLN A 10 -7.84 25.40 17.49
C GLN A 10 -8.04 24.44 16.29
N PHE A 11 -6.96 24.08 15.59
CA PHE A 11 -7.02 23.32 14.34
C PHE A 11 -6.62 21.84 14.48
N GLU A 12 -6.13 21.42 15.65
CA GLU A 12 -5.82 20.03 15.96
C GLU A 12 -6.99 19.06 15.68
N PRO A 13 -8.26 19.38 16.04
CA PRO A 13 -9.40 18.53 15.68
C PRO A 13 -9.55 18.31 14.16
N MET A 14 -9.17 19.29 13.34
CA MET A 14 -9.19 19.17 11.87
C MET A 14 -8.16 18.16 11.36
N ILE A 15 -6.97 18.13 11.99
CA ILE A 15 -5.91 17.16 11.67
C ILE A 15 -6.41 15.75 11.99
N PHE A 16 -6.96 15.52 13.18
CA PHE A 16 -7.52 14.22 13.56
C PHE A 16 -8.70 13.80 12.67
N HIS A 17 -9.59 14.74 12.35
CA HIS A 17 -10.66 14.50 11.40
C HIS A 17 -10.12 14.05 10.03
N MET A 18 -9.07 14.71 9.53
CA MET A 18 -8.43 14.34 8.26
C MET A 18 -7.81 12.94 8.33
N MET A 19 -7.11 12.62 9.42
CA MET A 19 -6.54 11.29 9.63
C MET A 19 -7.61 10.20 9.59
N LYS A 20 -8.75 10.42 10.25
CA LYS A 20 -9.91 9.52 10.20
C LYS A 20 -10.49 9.41 8.78
N LYS A 21 -10.64 10.54 8.08
CA LYS A 21 -11.20 10.62 6.72
C LYS A 21 -10.31 9.93 5.67
N LEU A 22 -8.99 9.98 5.85
CA LEU A 22 -8.02 9.30 4.98
C LEU A 22 -7.77 7.83 5.38
N HIS A 23 -8.46 7.33 6.40
CA HIS A 23 -8.30 5.97 6.92
C HIS A 23 -6.85 5.63 7.29
N ILE A 24 -6.15 6.59 7.93
CA ILE A 24 -4.80 6.36 8.45
C ILE A 24 -4.90 5.43 9.66
N THR A 25 -4.29 4.25 9.55
CA THR A 25 -4.32 3.18 10.57
C THR A 25 -2.95 2.83 11.15
N ARG A 26 -1.88 3.46 10.64
CA ARG A 26 -0.47 3.25 11.02
C ARG A 26 0.27 4.59 11.00
N ASP A 27 1.41 4.64 11.67
CA ASP A 27 2.30 5.82 11.72
C ASP A 27 1.60 7.12 12.13
N HIS A 28 0.66 7.01 13.08
CA HIS A 28 -0.20 8.11 13.51
C HIS A 28 0.59 9.36 13.92
N ASP A 29 1.69 9.19 14.65
CA ASP A 29 2.54 10.30 15.09
C ASP A 29 3.17 11.04 13.90
N LEU A 30 3.54 10.32 12.85
CA LEU A 30 4.13 10.91 11.64
C LEU A 30 3.10 11.75 10.88
N TYR A 31 1.88 11.23 10.73
CA TYR A 31 0.79 11.98 10.08
C TYR A 31 0.31 13.16 10.93
N LEU A 32 0.33 13.05 12.26
CA LEU A 32 0.04 14.16 13.16
C LEU A 32 1.09 15.28 12.98
N GLN A 33 2.37 14.93 12.92
CA GLN A 33 3.45 15.89 12.66
C GLN A 33 3.33 16.53 11.28
N GLU A 34 3.06 15.76 10.23
CA GLU A 34 2.86 16.33 8.88
C GLU A 34 1.65 17.26 8.84
N GLY A 35 0.58 16.93 9.56
CA GLY A 35 -0.58 17.81 9.73
C GLY A 35 -0.20 19.14 10.39
N ARG A 36 0.61 19.11 11.46
CA ARG A 36 1.13 20.30 12.14
C ARG A 36 1.99 21.17 11.21
N ILE A 37 2.92 20.54 10.49
CA ILE A 37 3.80 21.23 9.54
C ILE A 37 2.99 21.86 8.42
N SER A 38 1.97 21.16 7.92
CA SER A 38 1.09 21.66 6.85
C SER A 38 0.24 22.83 7.32
N LEU A 39 -0.27 22.79 8.56
CA LEU A 39 -0.97 23.91 9.19
C LEU A 39 -0.06 25.13 9.34
N TRP A 40 1.18 24.92 9.81
CA TRP A 40 2.18 25.99 9.92
C TRP A 40 2.47 26.64 8.56
N LYS A 41 2.70 25.85 7.52
CA LYS A 41 2.90 26.35 6.15
C LYS A 41 1.68 27.10 5.62
N ALA A 42 0.47 26.66 5.98
CA ALA A 42 -0.75 27.36 5.61
C ALA A 42 -0.82 28.74 6.28
N LEU A 43 -0.47 28.85 7.56
CA LEU A 43 -0.43 30.14 8.27
C LEU A 43 0.56 31.12 7.63
N GLU A 44 1.73 30.66 7.19
CA GLU A 44 2.73 31.52 6.53
C GLU A 44 2.29 32.01 5.14
N LYS A 45 1.53 31.19 4.41
CA LYS A 45 1.16 31.46 3.01
C LYS A 45 -0.23 32.07 2.85
N PHE A 46 -1.01 32.16 3.92
CA PHE A 46 -2.37 32.64 3.83
C PHE A 46 -2.40 34.16 3.67
N GLU A 47 -3.10 34.63 2.64
CA GLU A 47 -3.36 36.04 2.39
C GLU A 47 -4.83 36.33 2.75
N ALA A 48 -5.09 37.33 3.57
CA ALA A 48 -6.44 37.64 4.06
C ALA A 48 -7.45 37.96 2.94
N GLU A 49 -6.95 38.40 1.78
CA GLU A 49 -7.73 38.68 0.57
C GLU A 49 -8.25 37.39 -0.10
N SER A 50 -7.69 36.23 0.25
CA SER A 50 -8.02 34.92 -0.33
C SER A 50 -9.22 34.22 0.33
N GLY A 51 -9.90 34.86 1.30
CA GLY A 51 -11.12 34.35 1.93
C GLY A 51 -10.91 33.88 3.37
N GLU A 52 -11.60 32.80 3.78
CA GLU A 52 -11.47 32.25 5.13
C GLU A 52 -10.28 31.29 5.28
N PHE A 53 -9.59 31.35 6.42
CA PHE A 53 -8.41 30.52 6.68
C PHE A 53 -8.74 29.02 6.82
N ALA A 54 -9.86 28.66 7.43
CA ALA A 54 -10.16 27.26 7.75
C ALA A 54 -10.29 26.34 6.51
N PRO A 55 -11.00 26.72 5.42
CA PRO A 55 -10.99 25.97 4.17
C PRO A 55 -9.59 25.87 3.54
N PHE A 56 -8.80 26.93 3.62
CA PHE A 56 -7.43 26.95 3.09
C PHE A 56 -6.51 25.98 3.86
N ALA A 57 -6.53 26.04 5.19
CA ALA A 57 -5.81 25.13 6.06
C ALA A 57 -6.22 23.66 5.83
N TYR A 58 -7.51 23.40 5.65
CA TYR A 58 -8.02 22.06 5.34
C TYR A 58 -7.38 21.46 4.07
N GLN A 59 -7.27 22.25 3.00
CA GLN A 59 -6.65 21.80 1.75
C GLN A 59 -5.14 21.56 1.91
N TYR A 60 -4.45 22.45 2.62
CA TYR A 60 -3.02 22.30 2.91
C TYR A 60 -2.71 21.04 3.73
N ILE A 61 -3.45 20.81 4.82
CA ILE A 61 -3.32 19.62 5.66
C ILE A 61 -3.59 18.34 4.86
N ARG A 62 -4.65 18.34 4.03
CA ARG A 62 -4.97 17.22 3.15
C ARG A 62 -3.82 16.93 2.18
N GLY A 63 -3.28 17.96 1.53
CA GLY A 63 -2.18 17.85 0.59
C GLY A 63 -0.94 17.23 1.20
N GLY A 64 -0.48 17.76 2.34
CA GLY A 64 0.69 17.25 3.05
C GLY A 64 0.55 15.78 3.45
N MET A 65 -0.61 15.39 3.99
CA MET A 65 -0.87 13.98 4.35
C MET A 65 -0.89 13.05 3.12
N LEU A 66 -1.47 13.48 2.00
CA LEU A 66 -1.45 12.69 0.76
C LEU A 66 -0.03 12.51 0.22
N ASP A 67 0.79 13.55 0.29
CA ASP A 67 2.19 13.49 -0.15
C ASP A 67 3.04 12.60 0.74
N LEU A 68 2.85 12.67 2.06
CA LEU A 68 3.48 11.73 2.99
C LEU A 68 3.07 10.29 2.68
N MET A 69 1.78 10.02 2.46
CA MET A 69 1.30 8.69 2.11
C MET A 69 1.92 8.16 0.81
N ARG A 70 2.06 9.00 -0.22
CA ARG A 70 2.77 8.63 -1.45
C ARG A 70 4.22 8.24 -1.20
N LYS A 71 4.94 8.99 -0.35
CA LYS A 71 6.33 8.68 0.03
C LYS A 71 6.42 7.37 0.80
N GLN A 72 5.53 7.14 1.76
CA GLN A 72 5.47 5.90 2.54
C GLN A 72 5.20 4.70 1.64
N ASN A 73 4.24 4.80 0.72
CA ASN A 73 3.96 3.73 -0.25
C ASN A 73 5.18 3.42 -1.14
N LYS A 74 5.88 4.45 -1.62
CA LYS A 74 7.10 4.27 -2.42
C LYS A 74 8.25 3.64 -1.62
N LEU A 75 8.36 3.94 -0.32
CA LEU A 75 9.35 3.32 0.56
C LEU A 75 9.00 1.84 0.77
N LEU A 76 7.73 1.54 1.07
CA LEU A 76 7.25 0.16 1.20
C LEU A 76 7.48 -0.64 -0.08
N GLU A 77 7.23 -0.07 -1.25
CA GLU A 77 7.54 -0.72 -2.53
C GLU A 77 9.04 -1.07 -2.66
N ARG A 78 9.93 -0.17 -2.24
CA ARG A 78 11.38 -0.41 -2.27
C ARG A 78 11.84 -1.43 -1.24
N GLU A 79 11.26 -1.41 -0.05
CA GLU A 79 11.52 -2.39 0.99
C GLU A 79 11.01 -3.77 0.61
N THR A 80 9.86 -3.85 -0.09
CA THR A 80 9.38 -5.11 -0.65
C THR A 80 10.32 -5.63 -1.73
N VAL A 81 10.82 -4.78 -2.64
CA VAL A 81 11.82 -5.20 -3.64
C VAL A 81 13.09 -5.74 -2.99
N LYS A 82 13.59 -5.10 -1.94
CA LYS A 82 14.78 -5.59 -1.21
C LYS A 82 14.53 -6.87 -0.42
N ALA A 83 13.33 -7.02 0.14
CA ALA A 83 12.92 -8.27 0.77
C ALA A 83 12.82 -9.39 -0.29
N ASP A 84 12.26 -9.11 -1.47
CA ASP A 84 12.17 -10.05 -2.58
C ASP A 84 13.57 -10.48 -3.07
N GLU A 85 14.52 -9.55 -3.19
CA GLU A 85 15.94 -9.84 -3.47
C GLU A 85 16.59 -10.70 -2.35
N TYR A 86 16.25 -10.46 -1.08
CA TYR A 86 16.75 -11.23 0.06
C TYR A 86 16.17 -12.65 0.14
N TRP A 87 14.89 -12.83 -0.20
CA TRP A 87 14.25 -14.15 -0.30
C TRP A 87 14.79 -14.95 -1.49
N GLN A 88 15.07 -14.29 -2.63
CA GLN A 88 15.74 -14.90 -3.78
C GLN A 88 17.17 -15.35 -3.45
N MET A 89 17.87 -14.65 -2.55
CA MET A 89 19.24 -15.00 -2.15
C MET A 89 19.35 -16.05 -1.03
N ASN A 90 18.30 -16.26 -0.22
CA ASN A 90 18.35 -17.13 0.97
C ASN A 90 17.48 -18.41 0.90
N MET A 91 16.81 -18.66 -0.22
CA MET A 91 16.21 -19.98 -0.44
C MET A 91 17.34 -20.98 -0.72
N GLU A 92 17.60 -21.89 0.22
CA GLU A 92 18.28 -23.14 -0.06
C GLU A 92 17.32 -23.98 -0.91
N ILE A 93 17.33 -23.75 -2.24
CA ILE A 93 16.39 -24.37 -3.17
C ILE A 93 16.84 -25.83 -3.40
N THR A 94 16.02 -26.78 -2.96
CA THR A 94 16.12 -28.18 -3.40
C THR A 94 15.63 -28.27 -4.86
N GLU A 95 16.23 -29.13 -5.70
CA GLU A 95 15.92 -29.24 -7.14
C GLU A 95 14.41 -29.37 -7.44
N ASP A 96 13.63 -30.07 -6.60
CA ASP A 96 12.17 -30.20 -6.76
C ASP A 96 11.42 -28.86 -6.62
N LYS A 97 11.84 -27.97 -5.71
CA LYS A 97 11.20 -26.66 -5.50
C LYS A 97 11.50 -25.67 -6.64
N LEU A 98 12.62 -25.86 -7.34
CA LEU A 98 13.00 -25.02 -8.47
C LEU A 98 12.04 -25.25 -9.65
N LEU A 99 11.71 -26.52 -9.94
CA LEU A 99 10.81 -26.88 -11.04
C LEU A 99 9.38 -26.37 -10.80
N GLU A 100 8.86 -26.51 -9.56
CA GLU A 100 7.54 -25.97 -9.19
C GLU A 100 7.48 -24.44 -9.26
N THR A 101 8.55 -23.76 -8.82
CA THR A 101 8.64 -22.30 -8.87
C THR A 101 8.68 -21.78 -10.31
N ASP A 102 9.49 -22.41 -11.17
CA ASP A 102 9.60 -22.05 -12.60
C ASP A 102 8.27 -22.23 -13.35
N MET A 103 7.53 -23.31 -13.06
CA MET A 103 6.21 -23.53 -13.67
C MET A 103 5.16 -22.50 -13.25
N LEU A 104 5.26 -21.96 -12.04
CA LEU A 104 4.30 -21.01 -11.48
C LEU A 104 4.64 -19.55 -11.76
N MET A 105 5.90 -19.25 -12.10
CA MET A 105 6.41 -17.90 -12.31
C MET A 105 5.59 -17.06 -13.31
N PRO A 106 5.23 -17.57 -14.51
CA PRO A 106 4.46 -16.78 -15.50
C PRO A 106 3.11 -16.29 -14.98
N TYR A 107 2.50 -17.04 -14.05
CA TYR A 107 1.23 -16.68 -13.43
C TYR A 107 1.38 -15.60 -12.35
N ALA A 108 2.55 -15.55 -11.70
CA ALA A 108 2.85 -14.57 -10.66
C ALA A 108 3.14 -13.18 -11.24
N GLU A 109 3.73 -13.08 -12.44
CA GLU A 109 4.11 -11.81 -13.07
C GLU A 109 2.93 -10.83 -13.25
N GLY A 110 1.72 -11.33 -13.54
CA GLY A 110 0.52 -10.51 -13.71
C GLY A 110 -0.11 -10.00 -12.40
N LEU A 111 0.38 -10.48 -11.25
CA LEU A 111 -0.18 -10.19 -9.93
C LEU A 111 0.50 -8.98 -9.27
N THR A 112 -0.27 -8.23 -8.47
CA THR A 112 0.31 -7.23 -7.56
C THR A 112 1.12 -7.89 -6.46
N ALA A 113 2.03 -7.15 -5.81
CA ALA A 113 2.87 -7.68 -4.72
C ALA A 113 2.07 -8.40 -3.61
N HIS A 114 0.92 -7.84 -3.18
CA HIS A 114 0.08 -8.49 -2.17
C HIS A 114 -0.60 -9.77 -2.67
N GLN A 115 -0.96 -9.81 -3.95
CA GLN A 115 -1.53 -10.98 -4.60
C GLN A 115 -0.47 -12.07 -4.80
N GLN A 116 0.76 -11.70 -5.17
CA GLN A 116 1.91 -12.62 -5.25
C GLN A 116 2.25 -13.22 -3.89
N LYS A 117 2.24 -12.41 -2.81
CA LYS A 117 2.39 -12.92 -1.44
C LYS A 117 1.34 -13.98 -1.11
N TRP A 118 0.07 -13.74 -1.41
CA TRP A 118 -0.94 -14.77 -1.23
C TRP A 118 -0.68 -16.01 -2.12
N PHE A 119 -0.31 -15.80 -3.38
CA PHE A 119 -0.07 -16.84 -4.37
C PHE A 119 1.05 -17.79 -3.95
N TRP A 120 2.26 -17.29 -3.69
CA TRP A 120 3.40 -18.13 -3.31
C TRP A 120 3.16 -18.87 -1.99
N HIS A 121 2.69 -18.17 -0.96
CA HIS A 121 2.39 -18.80 0.33
C HIS A 121 1.31 -19.88 0.24
N THR A 122 0.36 -19.75 -0.68
CA THR A 122 -0.71 -20.75 -0.87
C THR A 122 -0.25 -21.94 -1.70
N PHE A 123 0.51 -21.71 -2.78
CA PHE A 123 0.83 -22.76 -3.76
C PHE A 123 2.18 -23.44 -3.51
N VAL A 124 3.12 -22.77 -2.85
CA VAL A 124 4.47 -23.29 -2.56
C VAL A 124 4.62 -23.65 -1.09
N ASP A 125 4.09 -22.82 -0.19
CA ASP A 125 4.25 -23.03 1.27
C ASP A 125 3.04 -23.74 1.92
N ASP A 126 1.99 -24.08 1.14
CA ASP A 126 0.72 -24.70 1.58
C ASP A 126 0.06 -24.00 2.81
N MET A 127 0.25 -22.68 2.92
CA MET A 127 -0.24 -21.90 4.04
C MET A 127 -1.72 -21.56 3.92
N LYS A 128 -2.42 -21.61 5.05
CA LYS A 128 -3.81 -21.16 5.18
C LYS A 128 -3.86 -19.64 5.30
N ILE A 129 -4.99 -19.06 4.90
CA ILE A 129 -5.26 -17.61 4.97
C ILE A 129 -4.97 -17.01 6.35
N ARG A 130 -5.21 -17.76 7.44
CA ARG A 130 -4.95 -17.28 8.81
C ARG A 130 -3.46 -17.20 9.11
N GLU A 131 -2.69 -18.21 8.69
CA GLU A 131 -1.23 -18.25 8.89
C GLU A 131 -0.55 -17.14 8.07
N ILE A 132 -1.05 -16.87 6.86
CA ILE A 132 -0.60 -15.73 6.04
C ILE A 132 -0.95 -14.39 6.74
N ALA A 133 -2.15 -14.28 7.33
CA ALA A 133 -2.55 -13.07 8.03
C ALA A 133 -1.66 -12.79 9.25
N GLU A 134 -1.32 -13.84 10.01
CA GLU A 134 -0.40 -13.79 11.14
C GLU A 134 1.03 -13.44 10.68
N LEU A 135 1.55 -14.11 9.65
CA LEU A 135 2.89 -13.88 9.10
C LEU A 135 3.12 -12.41 8.72
N TYR A 136 2.12 -11.77 8.10
CA TYR A 136 2.22 -10.37 7.65
C TYR A 136 1.62 -9.35 8.61
N GLY A 137 1.10 -9.77 9.78
CA GLY A 137 0.47 -8.88 10.75
C GLY A 137 -0.76 -8.13 10.21
N VAL A 138 -1.52 -8.75 9.31
CA VAL A 138 -2.71 -8.16 8.67
C VAL A 138 -3.99 -8.90 9.09
N SER A 139 -5.16 -8.35 8.76
CA SER A 139 -6.43 -9.05 9.01
C SER A 139 -6.65 -10.18 8.00
N VAL A 140 -7.36 -11.24 8.44
CA VAL A 140 -7.82 -12.34 7.56
C VAL A 140 -8.63 -11.81 6.36
N SER A 141 -9.40 -10.73 6.56
CA SER A 141 -10.17 -10.07 5.50
C SER A 141 -9.28 -9.42 4.44
N ALA A 142 -8.11 -8.89 4.83
CA ALA A 142 -7.13 -8.35 3.89
C ALA A 142 -6.55 -9.46 2.99
N VAL A 143 -6.15 -10.60 3.58
CA VAL A 143 -5.63 -11.75 2.82
C VAL A 143 -6.71 -12.33 1.89
N LYS A 144 -7.98 -12.37 2.31
CA LYS A 144 -9.10 -12.75 1.43
C LYS A 144 -9.25 -11.79 0.24
N LYS A 145 -9.00 -10.49 0.42
CA LYS A 145 -9.02 -9.50 -0.67
C LYS A 145 -7.85 -9.72 -1.63
N TRP A 146 -6.66 -10.05 -1.12
CA TRP A 146 -5.51 -10.42 -1.94
C TRP A 146 -5.83 -11.65 -2.80
N LYS A 147 -6.34 -12.72 -2.17
CA LYS A 147 -6.81 -13.92 -2.87
C LYS A 147 -7.82 -13.60 -3.98
N LYS A 148 -8.87 -12.83 -3.65
CA LYS A 148 -9.92 -12.50 -4.62
C LYS A 148 -9.33 -11.82 -5.87
N GLY A 149 -8.53 -10.78 -5.67
CA GLY A 149 -7.93 -10.05 -6.79
C GLY A 149 -6.90 -10.87 -7.56
N ALA A 150 -6.18 -11.77 -6.89
CA ALA A 150 -5.26 -12.68 -7.56
C ALA A 150 -6.01 -13.65 -8.48
N VAL A 151 -7.07 -14.27 -7.98
CA VAL A 151 -7.90 -15.21 -8.75
C VAL A 151 -8.57 -14.53 -9.95
N GLU A 152 -9.04 -13.30 -9.81
CA GLU A 152 -9.60 -12.52 -10.93
C GLU A 152 -8.58 -12.33 -12.05
N ARG A 153 -7.36 -11.91 -11.73
CA ARG A 153 -6.29 -11.71 -12.71
C ARG A 153 -5.77 -13.01 -13.33
N LEU A 154 -5.66 -14.07 -12.54
CA LEU A 154 -5.27 -15.39 -13.04
C LEU A 154 -6.29 -15.91 -14.06
N ARG A 155 -7.59 -15.70 -13.81
CA ARG A 155 -8.64 -16.05 -14.77
C ARG A 155 -8.53 -15.25 -16.06
N GLU A 156 -8.30 -13.94 -15.96
CA GLU A 156 -8.09 -13.08 -17.13
C GLU A 156 -6.87 -13.54 -17.95
N TYR A 157 -5.76 -13.87 -17.28
CA TYR A 157 -4.55 -14.38 -17.92
C TYR A 157 -4.79 -15.69 -18.68
N VAL A 158 -5.51 -16.65 -18.08
CA VAL A 158 -5.87 -17.92 -18.74
C VAL A 158 -6.77 -17.68 -19.94
N ILE A 159 -7.77 -16.80 -19.85
CA ILE A 159 -8.68 -16.48 -20.97
C ILE A 159 -7.94 -15.81 -22.13
N VAL A 160 -7.01 -14.89 -21.84
CA VAL A 160 -6.22 -14.20 -22.87
C VAL A 160 -5.26 -15.16 -23.57
N ASN A 161 -4.65 -16.09 -22.84
CA ASN A 161 -3.70 -17.05 -23.41
C ASN A 161 -4.36 -18.28 -24.06
N GLU A 162 -5.63 -18.60 -23.76
CA GLU A 162 -6.40 -19.59 -24.53
C GLU A 162 -6.73 -19.10 -25.95
N HIS A 163 -6.85 -17.79 -26.17
CA HIS A 163 -7.14 -17.21 -27.49
C HIS A 163 -5.91 -17.13 -28.42
N VAL A 164 -4.70 -17.29 -27.91
CA VAL A 164 -3.48 -17.31 -28.73
C VAL A 164 -3.26 -18.68 -29.42
N HIS A 165 -3.85 -19.76 -28.91
CA HIS A 165 -3.71 -21.10 -29.49
C HIS A 165 -4.86 -21.53 -30.42
N ALA A 166 -5.90 -20.72 -30.59
CA ALA A 166 -7.00 -20.99 -31.53
C ALA A 166 -6.82 -20.34 -32.92
N GLY A 167 -5.74 -19.55 -33.13
CA GLY A 167 -5.50 -18.78 -34.35
C GLY A 167 -4.44 -19.31 -35.31
N ASP A 168 -3.55 -20.21 -34.88
CA ASP A 168 -2.42 -20.71 -35.69
C ASP A 168 -2.63 -22.18 -36.12
N GLY A 169 -3.79 -22.44 -36.72
CA GLY A 169 -4.13 -23.72 -37.35
C GLY A 169 -4.72 -23.51 -38.73
N GLY A 170 -3.97 -22.83 -39.61
CA GLY A 170 -4.21 -22.77 -41.05
C GLY A 170 -3.33 -23.76 -41.79
#